data_AF-A0A173Z8H5-F1
#
_entry.id   AF-A0A173Z8H5-F1
#
_cell.length_a   1.000
_cell.length_b   1.000
_cell.length_c   1.000
_cell.angle_alpha   90.00
_cell.angle_beta   90.00
_cell.angle_gamma   90.00
#
_symmetry.space_group_name_H-M   'P 1'
#
loop_
_entity.id
_entity.type
_entity.pdbx_description
1 polymer ?
#
loop_
_entity_poly.entity_id
_entity_poly.type
_entity_poly.pdbx_seq_one_letter_code
_entity_poly.pdbx_strand_id
1 'polypeptide(L)' 'MQEIPRLMDDHEFQKELERIREHLDAISKDSNTVEVRRNYLISWVTIPSAKIYTPDQLRQIFDLTWK' A
#
# COMPACT_ATOMS: atom_id res chain seq x y z
N MET A 1 14.07 -18.27 -9.15
CA MET A 1 14.98 -17.41 -8.37
C MET A 1 14.11 -16.53 -7.50
N GLN A 2 14.32 -16.49 -6.19
CA GLN A 2 13.67 -15.46 -5.36
C GLN A 2 14.38 -14.14 -5.66
N GLU A 3 13.62 -13.13 -6.08
CA GLU A 3 14.16 -11.79 -6.29
C GLU A 3 14.73 -11.27 -4.97
N ILE A 4 15.92 -10.68 -5.03
CA ILE A 4 16.56 -10.08 -3.85
C ILE A 4 15.68 -8.90 -3.42
N PRO A 5 15.17 -8.88 -2.17
CA PRO A 5 14.37 -7.76 -1.69
C PRO A 5 15.14 -6.44 -1.79
N ARG A 6 14.50 -5.40 -2.32
CA ARG A 6 15.09 -4.06 -2.43
C ARG A 6 14.24 -3.04 -1.70
N LEU A 7 14.94 -2.08 -1.13
CA LEU A 7 14.29 -0.87 -0.64
C LEU A 7 13.84 -0.05 -1.86
N MET A 8 12.59 0.36 -1.82
CA MET A 8 11.98 1.17 -2.89
C MET A 8 12.50 2.61 -2.81
N ASP A 9 12.93 3.16 -3.95
CA ASP A 9 13.28 4.58 -4.00
C ASP A 9 12.02 5.47 -3.96
N ASP A 10 12.22 6.78 -3.75
CA ASP A 10 11.10 7.70 -3.59
C ASP A 10 10.17 7.74 -4.82
N HIS A 11 10.72 7.63 -6.03
CA HIS A 11 9.93 7.70 -7.25
C HIS A 11 9.14 6.40 -7.50
N GLU A 12 9.75 5.25 -7.24
CA GLU A 12 9.05 3.96 -7.23
C GLU A 12 7.93 3.96 -6.17
N PHE A 13 8.20 4.51 -4.99
CA PHE A 13 7.24 4.59 -3.90
C PHE A 13 6.05 5.49 -4.22
N GLN A 14 6.26 6.65 -4.86
CA GLN A 14 5.14 7.50 -5.28
C GLN A 14 4.21 6.79 -6.25
N LYS A 15 4.74 6.02 -7.21
CA LYS A 15 3.92 5.23 -8.14
C LYS A 15 3.13 4.13 -7.44
N GLU A 16 3.74 3.47 -6.46
CA GLU A 16 3.05 2.48 -5.65
C GLU A 16 1.92 3.12 -4.84
N LEU A 17 2.18 4.28 -4.24
CA LEU A 17 1.20 5.02 -3.46
C LEU A 17 0.01 5.48 -4.30
N GLU A 18 0.24 5.92 -5.54
CA GLU A 18 -0.82 6.25 -6.50
C GLU A 18 -1.68 5.02 -6.84
N ARG A 19 -1.07 3.87 -7.12
CA ARG A 19 -1.80 2.61 -7.37
C ARG A 19 -2.66 2.19 -6.18
N ILE A 20 -2.11 2.27 -4.96
CA ILE A 20 -2.88 1.94 -3.76
C ILE A 20 -4.11 2.85 -3.65
N ARG A 21 -3.97 4.16 -3.94
CA ARG A 21 -5.08 5.11 -3.91
C ARG A 21 -6.14 4.77 -4.95
N GLU A 22 -5.76 4.48 -6.18
CA GLU A 22 -6.68 4.06 -7.24
C GLU A 22 -7.46 2.80 -6.85
N HIS A 23 -6.79 1.82 -6.25
CA HIS A 23 -7.44 0.60 -5.79
C HIS A 23 -8.39 0.86 -4.61
N LEU A 24 -7.98 1.70 -3.65
CA LEU A 24 -8.83 2.08 -2.53
C LEU A 24 -10.07 2.86 -2.99
N ASP A 25 -9.94 3.74 -3.97
CA ASP A 25 -11.06 4.48 -4.56
C ASP A 25 -11.99 3.54 -5.35
N ALA A 26 -11.43 2.57 -6.09
CA ALA A 26 -12.20 1.55 -6.78
C ALA A 26 -12.96 0.61 -5.81
N ILE A 27 -12.47 0.47 -4.57
CA ILE A 27 -13.11 -0.32 -3.52
C ILE A 27 -14.42 0.33 -3.00
N SER A 28 -14.88 1.49 -3.51
CA SER A 28 -16.14 2.06 -3.02
C SER A 28 -17.11 2.73 -4.00
N LYS A 29 -18.33 2.18 -3.99
CA LYS A 29 -19.49 2.92 -3.45
C LYS A 29 -20.13 2.30 -2.19
N ASP A 30 -20.02 1.00 -1.91
CA ASP A 30 -20.82 0.34 -0.86
C ASP A 30 -20.07 -0.21 0.37
N SER A 31 -18.72 -0.36 0.35
CA SER A 31 -17.97 -1.08 1.41
C SER A 31 -16.74 -0.33 1.97
N ASN A 32 -16.70 1.00 1.88
CA ASN A 32 -15.50 1.82 2.18
C ASN A 32 -15.25 2.10 3.66
N THR A 33 -15.42 1.11 4.52
CA THR A 33 -15.15 1.33 5.94
C THR A 33 -13.64 1.45 6.16
N VAL A 34 -13.26 2.19 7.20
CA VAL A 34 -11.88 2.29 7.71
C VAL A 34 -11.26 0.90 7.90
N GLU A 35 -12.07 -0.06 8.37
CA GLU A 35 -11.64 -1.45 8.57
C GLU A 35 -11.29 -2.16 7.26
N VAL A 36 -12.13 -2.05 6.23
CA VAL A 36 -11.87 -2.64 4.91
C VAL A 36 -10.60 -2.05 4.30
N ARG A 37 -10.42 -0.73 4.39
CA ARG A 37 -9.21 -0.05 3.91
C ARG A 37 -7.98 -0.54 4.65
N ARG A 38 -8.02 -0.61 5.98
CA ARG A 38 -6.90 -1.09 6.79
C ARG A 38 -6.52 -2.53 6.44
N ASN A 39 -7.50 -3.42 6.32
CA ASN A 39 -7.28 -4.82 5.97
C ASN A 39 -6.67 -4.97 4.57
N TYR A 40 -7.14 -4.16 3.62
CA TYR A 40 -6.57 -4.09 2.29
C TYR A 40 -5.10 -3.66 2.31
N LEU A 41 -4.77 -2.59 3.04
CA LEU A 41 -3.41 -2.08 3.16
C LEU A 41 -2.47 -3.08 3.85
N ILE A 42 -2.92 -3.76 4.90
CA ILE A 42 -2.17 -4.87 5.54
C ILE A 42 -1.87 -5.95 4.51
N SER A 43 -2.88 -6.39 3.74
CA SER A 43 -2.69 -7.37 2.68
C SER A 43 -1.65 -6.87 1.67
N TRP A 44 -1.79 -5.63 1.18
CA TRP A 44 -0.90 -5.04 0.18
C TRP A 44 0.59 -5.06 0.59
N VAL A 45 0.89 -4.64 1.83
CA VAL A 45 2.29 -4.57 2.31
C VAL A 45 2.85 -5.92 2.78
N THR A 46 1.99 -6.92 2.99
CA THR A 46 2.40 -8.28 3.41
C THR A 46 2.40 -9.30 2.28
N ILE A 47 1.92 -8.93 1.08
CA ILE A 47 2.03 -9.78 -0.11
C ILE A 47 3.51 -10.16 -0.31
N PRO A 48 3.82 -11.46 -0.44
CA PRO A 48 5.16 -11.92 -0.75
C PRO A 48 5.66 -11.25 -2.04
N SER A 49 6.52 -10.25 -1.88
CA SER A 49 7.10 -9.46 -2.96
C SER A 49 8.51 -9.05 -2.57
N ALA A 50 9.34 -8.69 -3.55
CA ALA A 50 10.69 -8.19 -3.31
C ALA A 50 10.73 -6.74 -2.80
N LYS A 51 9.60 -6.19 -2.34
CA LYS A 51 9.47 -4.80 -1.89
C LYS A 51 9.75 -4.73 -0.38
N ILE A 52 10.71 -3.90 0.02
CA ILE A 52 10.92 -3.52 1.42
C ILE A 52 10.47 -2.07 1.58
N TYR A 53 9.58 -1.83 2.54
CA TYR A 53 9.14 -0.49 2.92
C TYR A 53 9.92 0.01 4.14
N THR A 54 10.30 1.29 4.15
CA THR A 54 10.75 1.95 5.37
C THR A 54 9.57 2.19 6.33
N PRO A 55 9.83 2.46 7.62
CA PRO A 55 8.77 2.87 8.55
C PRO A 55 7.98 4.11 8.09
N ASP A 56 8.65 5.06 7.44
CA ASP A 56 7.99 6.28 6.92
C ASP A 56 7.08 5.97 5.72
N GLN A 57 7.55 5.12 4.79
CA GLN A 57 6.73 4.64 3.67
C GLN A 57 5.50 3.87 4.16
N LEU A 58 5.65 3.01 5.18
CA LEU A 58 4.51 2.32 5.79
C LEU A 58 3.52 3.32 6.41
N ARG A 59 4.01 4.33 7.12
CA ARG A 59 3.16 5.39 7.68
C ARG A 59 2.35 6.09 6.58
N GLN A 60 3.01 6.50 5.50
CA GLN A 60 2.36 7.16 4.36
C GLN A 60 1.28 6.26 3.71
N ILE A 61 1.54 4.96 3.59
CA ILE A 61 0.53 3.99 3.11
C ILE A 61 -0.65 3.94 4.08
N PHE A 62 -0.42 3.77 5.38
CA PHE A 62 -1.50 3.64 6.37
C PHE A 62 -2.28 4.94 6.63
N ASP A 63 -1.71 6.10 6.33
CA ASP A 63 -2.44 7.38 6.34
C ASP A 63 -3.57 7.43 5.30
N LEU A 64 -3.53 6.57 4.27
CA LEU A 64 -4.62 6.42 3.30
C LEU A 64 -5.89 5.79 3.89
N THR A 65 -5.83 5.18 5.08
CA THR A 65 -7.00 4.56 5.73
C THR A 65 -8.14 5.56 5.95
N TRP A 66 -7.81 6.83 6.20
CA TRP A 66 -8.74 7.86 6.66
C TRP A 66 -9.27 8.79 5.56
N LYS A 67 -8.84 8.62 4.31
CA LYS A 67 -9.21 9.49 3.18
C LYS A 67 -10.37 8.92 2.39
#